data_AF-A0A418MIT5-F1
#
_entry.id   AF-A0A418MIT5-F1
#
_cell.length_a   1.000
_cell.length_b   1.000
_cell.length_c   1.000
_cell.angle_alpha   90.00
_cell.angle_beta   90.00
_cell.angle_gamma   90.00
#
_symmetry.space_group_name_H-M   'P 1'
#
loop_
_entity.id
_entity.type
_entity.pdbx_description
1 polymer ?
#
loop_
_entity_poly.entity_id
_entity_poly.type
_entity_poly.pdbx_seq_one_letter_code
_entity_poly.pdbx_strand_id
1 'polypeptide(L)'
;MKTLTVPDETPVFPLRWVVATNDEAAPLVIRLMLALVLFPHGAQKLLGWFGGYGFDGTMQYFTETVNLPYLLSIGIILIEFVTPFLLIAGLFTRVVGVLVSLLFTGIILTAHVKVGFFMNWDGNQPGEGFEYHLLIVAMAVSLLLSGGGKLSLDNRLAK
;
A
#
# COMPACT_ATOMS: atom_id res chain seq x y z
N MET A 1 -4.39 17.90 51.69
CA MET A 1 -3.48 17.36 50.65
C MET A 1 -4.32 16.55 49.68
N LYS A 2 -4.71 17.13 48.53
CA LYS A 2 -5.43 16.40 47.46
C LYS A 2 -4.40 15.56 46.72
N THR A 3 -4.52 14.25 46.76
CA THR A 3 -3.81 13.33 45.88
C THR A 3 -4.21 13.64 44.44
N LEU A 4 -3.27 14.14 43.65
CA LEU A 4 -3.44 14.33 42.21
C LEU A 4 -3.53 12.94 41.59
N THR A 5 -4.71 12.55 41.13
CA THR A 5 -4.87 11.40 40.23
C THR A 5 -4.29 11.82 38.87
N VAL A 6 -3.18 11.19 38.48
CA VAL A 6 -2.66 11.29 37.12
C VAL A 6 -3.76 10.77 36.18
N PRO A 7 -4.15 11.51 35.12
CA PRO A 7 -5.15 11.04 34.16
C PRO A 7 -4.67 9.74 33.49
N ASP A 8 -5.60 8.90 33.08
CA ASP A 8 -5.34 7.73 32.24
C ASP A 8 -4.83 8.21 30.87
N GLU A 9 -3.53 8.43 30.76
CA GLU A 9 -2.87 8.84 29.53
C GLU A 9 -2.83 7.64 28.59
N THR A 10 -3.96 7.34 27.95
CA THR A 10 -3.97 6.42 26.82
C THR A 10 -2.96 6.94 25.78
N PRO A 11 -1.96 6.13 25.37
CA PRO A 11 -0.98 6.62 24.42
C PRO A 11 -1.67 6.91 23.09
N VAL A 12 -1.27 8.02 22.48
CA VAL A 12 -1.58 8.37 21.09
C VAL A 12 -1.03 7.22 20.21
N PHE A 13 -1.93 6.36 19.70
CA PHE A 13 -1.64 5.12 18.96
C PHE A 13 -0.70 4.12 19.68
N PRO A 14 -1.21 3.23 20.55
CA PRO A 14 -0.37 2.17 21.10
C PRO A 14 0.09 1.24 19.98
N LEU A 15 1.35 0.76 20.05
CA LEU A 15 1.90 -0.31 19.20
C LEU A 15 0.91 -1.49 19.04
N ARG A 16 0.12 -1.73 20.09
CA ARG A 16 -0.98 -2.69 20.12
C ARG A 16 -2.00 -2.51 18.99
N TRP A 17 -2.36 -1.28 18.60
CA TRP A 17 -3.28 -1.04 17.48
C TRP A 17 -2.66 -1.44 16.15
N VAL A 18 -1.37 -1.15 15.94
CA VAL A 18 -0.65 -1.44 14.69
C VAL A 18 -0.70 -2.92 14.33
N VAL A 19 -0.60 -3.79 15.35
CA VAL A 19 -0.61 -5.25 15.20
C VAL A 19 -1.97 -5.89 15.52
N ALA A 20 -2.96 -5.10 15.98
CA ALA A 20 -4.29 -5.63 16.31
C ALA A 20 -5.01 -6.14 15.06
N THR A 21 -5.55 -7.36 15.16
CA THR A 21 -6.17 -8.06 14.05
C THR A 21 -7.34 -8.93 14.48
N ASN A 22 -8.34 -9.05 13.61
CA ASN A 22 -9.39 -10.05 13.72
C ASN A 22 -8.83 -11.40 13.25
N ASP A 23 -9.18 -12.52 13.90
CA ASP A 23 -8.68 -13.87 13.52
C ASP A 23 -9.52 -14.49 12.39
N GLU A 24 -9.63 -13.78 11.26
CA GLU A 24 -10.47 -14.13 10.13
C GLU A 24 -9.64 -14.54 8.89
N ALA A 25 -10.23 -15.34 8.01
CA ALA A 25 -9.58 -15.78 6.77
C ALA A 25 -9.63 -14.72 5.66
N ALA A 26 -10.61 -13.81 5.67
CA ALA A 26 -10.79 -12.81 4.61
C ALA A 26 -9.56 -11.89 4.42
N PRO A 27 -8.95 -11.32 5.49
CA PRO A 27 -7.75 -10.49 5.32
C PRO A 27 -6.55 -11.26 4.77
N LEU A 28 -6.43 -12.56 5.05
CA LEU A 28 -5.39 -13.40 4.46
C LEU A 28 -5.52 -13.48 2.94
N VAL A 29 -6.73 -13.72 2.43
CA VAL A 29 -6.98 -13.78 0.98
C VAL A 29 -6.65 -12.43 0.33
N ILE A 30 -7.10 -11.33 0.94
CA ILE A 30 -6.81 -9.98 0.44
C ILE A 30 -5.30 -9.71 0.41
N ARG A 31 -4.57 -10.04 1.49
CA ARG A 31 -3.11 -9.86 1.54
C ARG A 31 -2.40 -10.62 0.43
N LEU A 32 -2.74 -11.90 0.23
CA LEU A 32 -2.07 -12.73 -0.77
C LEU A 32 -2.33 -12.23 -2.20
N MET A 33 -3.58 -11.86 -2.51
CA MET A 33 -3.91 -11.35 -3.85
C MET A 33 -3.33 -9.97 -4.10
N LEU A 34 -3.40 -9.07 -3.11
CA LEU A 34 -2.81 -7.75 -3.22
C LEU A 34 -1.27 -7.83 -3.36
N ALA A 35 -0.61 -8.73 -2.63
CA ALA A 35 0.83 -8.98 -2.77
C ALA A 35 1.19 -9.51 -4.17
N LEU A 36 0.44 -10.50 -4.66
CA LEU A 36 0.64 -11.09 -5.98
C LEU A 36 0.57 -10.04 -7.08
N VAL A 37 -0.41 -9.14 -6.97
CA VAL A 37 -0.67 -8.09 -7.95
C VAL A 37 0.35 -6.94 -7.85
N LEU A 38 0.73 -6.51 -6.63
CA LEU A 38 1.69 -5.42 -6.44
C LEU A 38 3.14 -5.82 -6.76
N PHE A 39 3.51 -7.10 -6.57
CA PHE A 39 4.89 -7.54 -6.75
C PHE A 39 5.46 -7.26 -8.15
N PRO A 40 4.77 -7.61 -9.26
CA PRO A 40 5.22 -7.25 -10.59
C PRO A 40 5.47 -5.75 -10.77
N HIS A 41 4.59 -4.89 -10.23
CA HIS A 41 4.73 -3.44 -10.36
C HIS A 41 5.95 -2.89 -9.61
N GLY A 42 6.17 -3.34 -8.37
CA GLY A 42 7.37 -2.97 -7.61
C GLY A 42 8.65 -3.50 -8.27
N ALA A 43 8.62 -4.75 -8.78
CA ALA A 43 9.76 -5.36 -9.44
C ALA A 43 10.09 -4.70 -10.79
N GLN A 44 9.09 -4.24 -11.54
CA GLN A 44 9.27 -3.42 -12.74
C GLN A 44 10.01 -2.12 -12.41
N LYS A 45 9.60 -1.46 -11.32
CA LYS A 45 10.13 -0.16 -10.91
C LYS A 45 11.54 -0.25 -10.31
N LEU A 46 11.81 -1.25 -9.47
CA LEU A 46 13.10 -1.36 -8.80
C LEU A 46 14.11 -2.19 -9.60
N LEU A 47 13.70 -3.34 -10.13
CA LEU A 47 14.60 -4.34 -10.70
C LEU A 47 14.58 -4.40 -12.23
N GLY A 48 13.63 -3.73 -12.89
CA GLY A 48 13.45 -3.78 -14.34
C GLY A 48 12.89 -5.12 -14.83
N TRP A 49 12.33 -5.93 -13.93
CA TRP A 49 11.71 -7.19 -14.29
C TRP A 49 10.45 -6.96 -15.12
N PHE A 50 10.00 -7.99 -15.84
CA PHE A 50 8.76 -7.94 -16.63
C PHE A 50 8.72 -6.78 -17.64
N GLY A 51 9.89 -6.42 -18.21
CA GLY A 51 10.01 -5.32 -19.16
C GLY A 51 9.88 -3.92 -18.55
N GLY A 52 10.01 -3.78 -17.22
CA GLY A 52 9.98 -2.49 -16.53
C GLY A 52 11.26 -1.67 -16.73
N TYR A 53 11.18 -0.39 -16.38
CA TYR A 53 12.27 0.58 -16.56
C TYR A 53 13.45 0.40 -15.59
N GLY A 54 13.28 -0.39 -14.52
CA GLY A 54 14.26 -0.50 -13.45
C GLY A 54 14.42 0.81 -12.68
N PHE A 55 15.29 0.79 -11.66
CA PHE A 55 15.40 1.91 -10.72
C PHE A 55 15.72 3.23 -11.42
N ASP A 56 16.77 3.27 -12.24
CA ASP A 56 17.25 4.51 -12.87
C ASP A 56 16.20 5.08 -13.84
N GLY A 57 15.61 4.24 -14.71
CA GLY A 57 14.58 4.69 -15.65
C GLY A 57 13.29 5.12 -14.96
N THR A 58 12.90 4.44 -13.88
CA THR A 58 11.74 4.84 -13.08
C THR A 58 11.99 6.15 -12.34
N MET A 59 13.18 6.33 -11.77
CA MET A 59 13.57 7.58 -11.12
C MET A 59 13.55 8.74 -12.11
N GLN A 60 14.13 8.55 -13.30
CA GLN A 60 14.11 9.56 -14.35
C GLN A 60 12.67 9.93 -14.74
N TYR A 61 11.81 8.94 -14.98
CA TYR A 61 10.40 9.18 -15.30
C TYR A 61 9.69 9.97 -14.18
N PHE A 62 9.86 9.56 -12.92
CA PHE A 62 9.22 10.24 -11.80
C PHE A 62 9.73 11.66 -11.60
N THR A 63 11.03 11.92 -11.69
CA THR A 63 11.58 13.25 -11.42
C THR A 63 11.49 14.20 -12.60
N GLU A 64 11.63 13.71 -13.83
CA GLU A 64 11.69 14.56 -15.03
C GLU A 64 10.35 14.66 -15.77
N THR A 65 9.55 13.57 -15.79
CA THR A 65 8.25 13.56 -16.50
C THR A 65 7.10 13.91 -15.55
N VAL A 66 7.02 13.20 -14.41
CA VAL A 66 5.95 13.44 -13.41
C VAL A 66 6.27 14.63 -12.50
N ASN A 67 7.54 15.06 -12.44
CA ASN A 67 8.03 16.15 -11.59
C ASN A 67 7.83 15.90 -10.08
N LEU A 68 8.00 14.65 -9.65
CA LEU A 68 7.97 14.28 -8.23
C LEU A 68 9.30 14.62 -7.54
N PRO A 69 9.27 15.04 -6.25
CA PRO A 69 10.47 15.19 -5.45
C PRO A 69 11.26 13.88 -5.35
N TYR A 70 12.58 13.97 -5.46
CA TYR A 70 13.48 12.80 -5.52
C TYR A 70 13.25 11.78 -4.38
N LEU A 71 13.13 12.26 -3.13
CA LEU A 71 12.89 11.38 -1.98
C LEU A 71 11.51 10.71 -2.02
N LEU A 72 10.50 11.39 -2.55
CA LEU A 72 9.18 10.81 -2.73
C LEU A 72 9.22 9.70 -3.79
N SER A 73 9.94 9.92 -4.89
CA SER A 73 10.14 8.92 -5.95
C SER A 73 10.78 7.63 -5.41
N ILE A 74 11.84 7.75 -4.61
CA ILE A 74 12.45 6.59 -3.93
C ILE A 74 11.44 5.91 -3.02
N GLY A 75 10.71 6.69 -2.21
CA GLY A 75 9.69 6.17 -1.30
C GLY A 75 8.63 5.35 -2.03
N ILE A 76 8.13 5.83 -3.17
CA ILE A 76 7.14 5.11 -4.00
C ILE A 76 7.69 3.76 -4.47
N ILE A 77 8.92 3.75 -5.03
CA ILE A 77 9.55 2.52 -5.53
C ILE A 77 9.70 1.50 -4.39
N LEU A 78 10.20 1.94 -3.24
CA LEU A 78 10.41 1.07 -2.08
C LEU A 78 9.10 0.55 -1.50
N ILE A 79 8.08 1.42 -1.37
CA ILE A 79 6.77 1.02 -0.88
C ILE A 79 6.18 -0.07 -1.78
N GLU A 80 6.16 0.12 -3.10
CA GLU A 80 5.60 -0.89 -4.02
C GLU A 80 6.36 -2.20 -4.00
N PHE A 81 7.69 -2.16 -3.91
CA PHE A 81 8.50 -3.37 -3.93
C PHE A 81 8.48 -4.15 -2.60
N VAL A 82 8.51 -3.45 -1.47
CA VAL A 82 8.60 -4.09 -0.14
C VAL A 82 7.23 -4.56 0.36
N THR A 83 6.17 -3.82 0.02
CA THR A 83 4.79 -4.10 0.46
C THR A 83 4.34 -5.55 0.24
N PRO A 84 4.52 -6.18 -0.95
CA PRO A 84 4.14 -7.57 -1.18
C PRO A 84 4.70 -8.54 -0.14
N PHE A 85 5.95 -8.37 0.28
CA PHE A 85 6.58 -9.24 1.27
C PHE A 85 5.98 -9.03 2.66
N LEU A 86 5.72 -7.78 3.04
CA LEU A 86 5.04 -7.46 4.30
C LEU A 86 3.60 -7.99 4.32
N LEU A 87 2.89 -7.91 3.20
CA LEU A 87 1.54 -8.47 3.05
C LEU A 87 1.56 -10.00 3.16
N ILE A 88 2.48 -10.70 2.49
CA ILE A 88 2.60 -12.16 2.61
C ILE A 88 2.87 -12.56 4.06
N ALA A 89 3.81 -11.90 4.72
CA ALA A 89 4.11 -12.12 6.13
C ALA A 89 2.94 -11.73 7.06
N GLY A 90 2.06 -10.83 6.62
CA GLY A 90 1.04 -10.21 7.47
C GLY A 90 1.70 -9.44 8.61
N LEU A 91 2.69 -8.61 8.28
CA LEU A 91 3.45 -7.79 9.22
C LEU A 91 3.16 -6.31 8.96
N PHE A 92 2.80 -5.59 10.03
CA PHE A 92 2.39 -4.18 10.00
C PHE A 92 1.26 -3.92 8.99
N THR A 93 0.30 -4.85 8.92
CA THR A 93 -0.76 -4.88 7.89
C THR A 93 -1.53 -3.57 7.81
N ARG A 94 -1.84 -2.94 8.96
CA ARG A 94 -2.54 -1.65 8.99
C ARG A 94 -1.70 -0.51 8.40
N VAL A 95 -0.41 -0.48 8.73
CA VAL A 95 0.52 0.53 8.20
C VAL A 95 0.65 0.37 6.68
N VAL A 96 0.81 -0.87 6.22
CA VAL A 96 0.82 -1.19 4.79
C VAL A 96 -0.49 -0.75 4.13
N GLY A 97 -1.64 -0.99 4.76
CA GLY A 97 -2.95 -0.51 4.29
C GLY A 97 -2.96 1.01 4.06
N VAL A 98 -2.50 1.81 5.03
CA VAL A 98 -2.38 3.27 4.87
C VAL A 98 -1.47 3.63 3.70
N LEU A 99 -0.27 3.06 3.65
CA LEU A 99 0.73 3.39 2.63
C LEU A 99 0.22 3.07 1.22
N VAL A 100 -0.37 1.90 1.02
CA VAL A 100 -0.93 1.49 -0.28
C VAL A 100 -2.13 2.36 -0.67
N SER A 101 -3.04 2.65 0.27
CA SER A 101 -4.18 3.53 0.00
C SER A 101 -3.75 4.93 -0.43
N LEU A 102 -2.78 5.53 0.26
CA LEU A 102 -2.24 6.85 -0.08
C LEU A 102 -1.50 6.83 -1.41
N LEU A 103 -0.65 5.83 -1.63
CA LEU A 103 0.11 5.67 -2.87
C LEU A 103 -0.83 5.58 -4.08
N PHE A 104 -1.80 4.67 -4.05
CA PHE A 104 -2.70 4.46 -5.19
C PHE A 104 -3.66 5.63 -5.37
N THR A 105 -4.09 6.30 -4.31
CA THR A 105 -4.84 7.55 -4.42
C THR A 105 -4.01 8.64 -5.08
N GLY A 106 -2.73 8.76 -4.73
CA GLY A 106 -1.78 9.64 -5.40
C GLY A 106 -1.70 9.36 -6.90
N ILE A 107 -1.50 8.09 -7.28
CA ILE A 107 -1.45 7.63 -8.68
C ILE A 107 -2.73 8.04 -9.44
N ILE A 108 -3.90 7.83 -8.84
CA ILE A 108 -5.18 8.25 -9.44
C ILE A 108 -5.16 9.75 -9.72
N LEU A 109 -4.86 10.58 -8.71
CA LEU A 109 -4.94 12.03 -8.81
C LEU A 109 -3.89 12.62 -9.76
N THR A 110 -2.71 12.03 -9.85
CA THR A 110 -1.61 12.57 -10.67
C THR A 110 -1.61 12.07 -12.10
N ALA A 111 -2.03 10.82 -12.36
CA ALA A 111 -1.85 10.17 -13.65
C ALA A 111 -3.14 9.71 -14.33
N HIS A 112 -4.16 9.28 -13.58
CA HIS A 112 -5.31 8.57 -14.19
C HIS A 112 -6.63 9.33 -14.16
N VAL A 113 -6.82 10.31 -13.26
CA VAL A 113 -8.10 11.04 -13.13
C VAL A 113 -8.50 11.77 -14.41
N LYS A 114 -7.52 12.24 -15.19
CA LYS A 114 -7.75 12.92 -16.48
C LYS A 114 -8.06 11.96 -17.62
N VAL A 115 -7.70 10.67 -17.49
CA VAL A 115 -7.99 9.64 -18.49
C VAL A 115 -9.44 9.19 -18.37
N GLY A 116 -9.91 8.96 -17.14
CA GLY A 116 -11.27 8.55 -16.84
C GLY A 116 -11.34 7.27 -16.02
N PHE A 117 -12.56 6.75 -15.84
CA PHE A 117 -12.80 5.61 -14.96
C PHE A 117 -12.25 4.30 -15.53
N PHE A 118 -12.58 3.96 -16.78
CA PHE A 118 -12.36 2.63 -17.34
C PHE A 118 -10.91 2.36 -17.73
N MET A 119 -10.41 1.16 -17.43
CA MET A 119 -9.15 0.69 -17.98
C MET A 119 -9.18 0.61 -19.52
N ASN A 120 -8.02 0.72 -20.15
CA ASN A 120 -7.86 0.76 -21.59
C ASN A 120 -7.69 -0.64 -22.21
N TRP A 121 -8.60 -1.56 -21.88
CA TRP A 121 -8.51 -2.96 -22.31
C TRP A 121 -8.44 -3.13 -23.83
N ASP A 122 -9.13 -2.27 -24.59
CA ASP A 122 -9.19 -2.30 -26.05
C ASP A 122 -8.13 -1.40 -26.72
N GLY A 123 -7.30 -0.70 -25.96
CA GLY A 123 -6.27 0.21 -26.49
C GLY A 123 -6.78 1.50 -27.13
N ASN A 124 -8.07 1.84 -26.97
CA ASN A 124 -8.72 2.99 -27.61
C ASN A 124 -8.63 4.30 -26.80
N GLN A 125 -8.03 4.28 -25.61
CA GLN A 125 -7.81 5.43 -24.75
C GLN A 125 -6.35 5.89 -24.79
N PRO A 126 -6.04 7.17 -24.49
CA PRO A 126 -4.67 7.69 -24.45
C PRO A 126 -3.82 7.12 -23.30
N GLY A 127 -4.43 6.41 -22.35
CA GLY A 127 -3.78 5.75 -21.23
C GLY A 127 -4.79 4.89 -20.46
N GLU A 128 -4.36 4.29 -19.37
CA GLU A 128 -5.24 3.51 -18.49
C GLU A 128 -6.13 4.41 -17.63
N GLY A 129 -7.37 4.01 -17.38
CA GLY A 129 -8.22 4.64 -16.35
C GLY A 129 -7.84 4.25 -14.93
N PHE A 130 -8.68 4.64 -13.96
CA PHE A 130 -8.43 4.41 -12.52
C PHE A 130 -9.24 3.29 -11.86
N GLU A 131 -10.08 2.56 -12.60
CA GLU A 131 -10.93 1.47 -12.10
C GLU A 131 -10.13 0.44 -11.25
N TYR A 132 -9.02 -0.08 -11.78
CA TYR A 132 -8.14 -1.02 -11.07
C TYR A 132 -7.57 -0.44 -9.76
N HIS A 133 -7.17 0.83 -9.80
CA HIS A 133 -6.57 1.51 -8.65
C HIS A 133 -7.56 1.64 -7.49
N LEU A 134 -8.85 1.85 -7.77
CA LEU A 134 -9.89 1.88 -6.74
C LEU A 134 -10.06 0.54 -6.04
N LEU A 135 -9.94 -0.58 -6.76
CA LEU A 135 -10.00 -1.92 -6.15
C LEU A 135 -8.84 -2.13 -5.19
N ILE A 136 -7.63 -1.68 -5.56
CA ILE A 136 -6.46 -1.70 -4.67
C ILE A 136 -6.69 -0.83 -3.43
N VAL A 137 -7.18 0.39 -3.60
CA VAL A 137 -7.49 1.27 -2.46
C VAL A 137 -8.52 0.62 -1.53
N ALA A 138 -9.59 0.05 -2.07
CA ALA A 138 -10.63 -0.62 -1.28
C ALA A 138 -10.08 -1.82 -0.50
N MET A 139 -9.24 -2.65 -1.12
CA MET A 139 -8.56 -3.77 -0.46
C MET A 139 -7.61 -3.30 0.65
N ALA A 140 -6.82 -2.26 0.39
CA ALA A 140 -5.89 -1.69 1.36
C ALA A 140 -6.62 -1.07 2.56
N VAL A 141 -7.74 -0.36 2.32
CA VAL A 141 -8.61 0.16 3.38
C VAL A 141 -9.25 -1.00 4.17
N SER A 142 -9.67 -2.08 3.51
CA SER A 142 -10.18 -3.26 4.21
C SER A 142 -9.14 -3.85 5.17
N LEU A 143 -7.87 -3.95 4.76
CA LEU A 143 -6.77 -4.40 5.61
C LEU A 143 -6.43 -3.40 6.74
N LEU A 144 -6.54 -2.09 6.48
CA LEU A 144 -6.41 -1.06 7.51
C LEU A 144 -7.45 -1.22 8.63
N LEU A 145 -8.67 -1.59 8.28
CA LEU A 145 -9.76 -1.78 9.23
C LEU A 145 -9.67 -3.12 9.97
N SER A 146 -9.45 -4.21 9.23
CA SER A 146 -9.52 -5.60 9.73
C SER A 146 -8.22 -6.14 10.33
N GLY A 147 -7.06 -5.57 9.96
CA GLY A 147 -5.74 -6.07 10.35
C GLY A 147 -5.25 -7.26 9.51
N GLY A 148 -4.29 -8.02 10.04
CA GLY A 148 -3.58 -9.11 9.34
C GLY A 148 -4.37 -10.39 9.07
N GLY A 149 -5.46 -10.66 9.77
CA GLY A 149 -6.18 -11.94 9.68
C GLY A 149 -5.38 -13.14 10.17
N LYS A 150 -5.86 -14.33 9.79
CA LYS A 150 -5.19 -15.62 9.99
C LYS A 150 -3.80 -15.64 9.36
N LEU A 151 -2.89 -16.39 10.00
CA LEU A 151 -1.50 -16.58 9.56
C LEU A 151 -0.66 -15.29 9.43
N SER A 152 -1.09 -14.18 10.02
CA SER A 152 -0.29 -12.96 10.10
C SER A 152 0.72 -13.01 11.24
N LEU A 153 1.89 -12.41 11.04
CA LEU A 153 2.83 -12.14 12.12
C LEU A 153 2.27 -11.12 13.11
N ASP A 154 1.42 -10.19 12.66
CA ASP A 154 0.68 -9.26 13.52
C ASP A 154 -0.13 -9.98 14.61
N ASN A 155 -0.85 -11.07 14.25
CA ASN A 155 -1.59 -11.90 15.22
C ASN A 155 -0.67 -12.55 16.26
N ARG A 156 0.60 -12.84 15.91
CA ARG A 156 1.58 -13.38 16.87
C ARG A 156 2.14 -12.32 17.80
N LEU A 157 2.28 -11.08 17.32
CA LEU A 157 2.80 -9.95 18.10
C LEU A 157 1.73 -9.29 18.98
N ALA A 158 0.45 -9.47 18.67
CA ALA A 158 -0.67 -8.91 19.42
C ALA A 158 -1.05 -9.72 20.68
N LYS A 159 -0.49 -10.92 20.85
CA LYS A 159 -0.69 -11.82 22.01
C LYS A 159 0.42 -11.64 23.02
#